data_AF-A0A2S3Y5G9-F1
#
_entry.id   AF-A0A2S3Y5G9-F1
#
_cell.length_a   1.000
_cell.length_b   1.000
_cell.length_c   1.000
_cell.angle_alpha   90.00
_cell.angle_beta   90.00
_cell.angle_gamma   90.00
#
_symmetry.space_group_name_H-M   'P 1'
#
loop_
_entity.id
_entity.type
_entity.pdbx_description
1 polymer ?
#
loop_
_entity_poly.entity_id
_entity_poly.type
_entity_poly.pdbx_seq_one_letter_code
_entity_poly.pdbx_strand_id
1 'polypeptide(L)'
;MKRESKFLGAEPMEVTLTTAVHKPDFQFQTHVWKNPSAMSYFSKGSTGAVSDERGWVLLPDSCRDKIGTVYPARRQLPETGEVTVVEAVMNQGTADRAALAKMLVRAAQRIAGDAGCGVGASTEAPEIQNPSGLSTTDAAAVCRLPGFKLPQNALVKGEATAGKEQTTGSMPGTWSCGLELSGSAGAKVWFSAAPGAHVVDEVLLHDDGFKEIPGSEAKVDWSRNAAVLTCDSKNVYFSMRWSDEYYDLDPADGVARAMLQSFVDAAGKQYRCPSVALS
;
A
#
# COMPACT_ATOMS: atom_id res chain seq x y z
N MET A 1 -16.82 16.14 -11.21
CA MET A 1 -16.70 17.61 -11.32
C MET A 1 -15.38 17.90 -12.03
N LYS A 2 -15.40 18.46 -13.24
CA LYS A 2 -14.20 18.78 -14.02
C LYS A 2 -13.74 20.20 -13.63
N ARG A 3 -12.51 20.37 -13.14
CA ARG A 3 -11.97 21.69 -12.77
C ARG A 3 -10.70 21.94 -13.58
N GLU A 4 -10.81 22.71 -14.64
CA GLU A 4 -9.67 23.16 -15.44
C GLU A 4 -9.08 24.43 -14.82
N SER A 5 -7.77 24.44 -14.56
CA SER A 5 -7.08 25.62 -14.06
C SER A 5 -5.98 26.03 -15.05
N LYS A 6 -6.21 27.10 -15.80
CA LYS A 6 -5.23 27.71 -16.70
C LYS A 6 -4.32 28.64 -15.89
N PHE A 7 -3.29 28.11 -15.26
CA PHE A 7 -2.19 28.92 -14.75
C PHE A 7 -1.11 29.04 -15.85
N LEU A 8 -0.99 30.25 -16.42
CA LEU A 8 0.18 30.82 -17.11
C LEU A 8 1.14 29.82 -17.78
N GLY A 9 0.87 29.43 -19.03
CA GLY A 9 1.85 28.76 -19.90
C GLY A 9 2.27 27.33 -19.51
N ALA A 10 1.70 26.75 -18.46
CA ALA A 10 1.86 25.33 -18.15
C ALA A 10 0.96 24.48 -19.05
N GLU A 11 1.40 23.26 -19.40
CA GLU A 11 0.54 22.29 -20.06
C GLU A 11 -0.77 22.10 -19.27
N PRO A 12 -1.91 21.94 -19.95
CA PRO A 12 -3.19 21.75 -19.27
C PRO A 12 -3.12 20.50 -18.38
N MET A 13 -3.27 20.71 -17.07
CA MET A 13 -3.40 19.64 -16.11
C MET A 13 -4.88 19.30 -15.94
N GLU A 14 -5.23 18.03 -16.11
CA GLU A 14 -6.58 17.54 -15.86
C GLU A 14 -6.54 16.49 -14.75
N VAL A 15 -7.36 16.70 -13.71
CA VAL A 15 -7.49 15.77 -12.58
C VAL A 15 -8.94 15.34 -12.42
N THR A 16 -9.15 14.03 -12.31
CA THR A 16 -10.42 13.43 -11.88
C THR A 16 -10.36 13.15 -10.39
N LEU A 17 -11.40 13.54 -9.65
CA LEU A 17 -11.60 13.19 -8.25
C LEU A 17 -12.83 12.29 -8.11
N THR A 18 -12.68 11.17 -7.41
CA THR A 18 -13.74 10.19 -7.18
C THR A 18 -13.75 9.69 -5.75
N THR A 19 -14.91 9.27 -5.27
CA THR A 19 -15.00 8.41 -4.09
C THR A 19 -15.03 6.96 -4.55
N ALA A 20 -14.27 6.11 -3.88
CA ALA A 20 -14.20 4.69 -4.16
C ALA A 20 -14.27 3.90 -2.86
N VAL A 21 -14.70 2.65 -2.99
CA VAL A 21 -14.77 1.68 -1.92
C VAL A 21 -13.83 0.54 -2.26
N HIS A 22 -13.01 0.14 -1.29
CA HIS A 22 -11.99 -0.88 -1.48
C HIS A 22 -11.83 -1.78 -0.26
N LYS A 23 -11.21 -2.94 -0.45
CA LYS A 23 -10.58 -3.67 0.66
C LYS A 23 -9.46 -2.80 1.28
N PRO A 24 -9.21 -2.87 2.59
CA PRO A 24 -8.25 -1.98 3.26
C PRO A 24 -6.78 -2.07 2.78
N ASP A 25 -6.40 -3.18 2.14
CA ASP A 25 -5.07 -3.43 1.63
C ASP A 25 -4.92 -3.15 0.12
N PHE A 26 -5.90 -2.48 -0.49
CA PHE A 26 -5.96 -2.22 -1.93
C PHE A 26 -4.72 -1.53 -2.51
N GLN A 27 -4.10 -0.65 -1.73
CA GLN A 27 -2.88 0.08 -2.06
C GLN A 27 -1.66 -0.83 -2.24
N PHE A 28 -1.68 -2.03 -1.68
CA PHE A 28 -0.60 -3.01 -1.78
C PHE A 28 -0.93 -4.16 -2.72
N GLN A 29 -2.22 -4.48 -2.87
CA GLN A 29 -2.66 -5.69 -3.57
C GLN A 29 -3.15 -5.45 -5.00
N THR A 30 -3.66 -4.26 -5.34
CA THR A 30 -4.37 -4.09 -6.63
C THR A 30 -3.49 -3.64 -7.80
N HIS A 31 -3.82 -4.09 -9.00
CA HIS A 31 -3.19 -3.63 -10.25
C HIS A 31 -3.48 -2.16 -10.58
N VAL A 32 -4.39 -1.47 -9.87
CA VAL A 32 -4.58 -0.02 -10.03
C VAL A 32 -3.46 0.72 -9.29
N TRP A 33 -3.05 0.22 -8.13
CA TRP A 33 -1.92 0.71 -7.34
C TRP A 33 -0.66 -0.10 -7.67
N LYS A 34 -0.27 -0.08 -8.95
CA LYS A 34 0.75 -0.96 -9.56
C LYS A 34 2.12 -0.97 -8.88
N ASN A 35 2.51 0.12 -8.24
CA ASN A 35 3.83 0.22 -7.63
C ASN A 35 3.73 0.94 -6.27
N PRO A 36 3.38 0.23 -5.19
CA PRO A 36 3.30 0.84 -3.86
C PRO A 36 4.62 1.50 -3.45
N SER A 37 5.75 0.97 -3.91
CA SER A 37 7.07 1.52 -3.60
C SER A 37 7.40 2.87 -4.25
N ALA A 38 6.68 3.25 -5.31
CA ALA A 38 6.85 4.53 -5.99
C ALA A 38 5.94 5.63 -5.42
N MET A 39 5.01 5.30 -4.53
CA MET A 39 4.12 6.24 -3.88
C MET A 39 4.83 7.01 -2.77
N SER A 40 4.42 8.24 -2.51
CA SER A 40 4.76 8.98 -1.31
C SER A 40 3.65 8.79 -0.28
N TYR A 41 3.94 8.04 0.79
CA TYR A 41 2.97 7.79 1.85
C TYR A 41 2.89 8.96 2.83
N PHE A 42 1.71 9.18 3.39
CA PHE A 42 1.51 10.20 4.41
C PHE A 42 2.05 9.69 5.74
N SER A 43 2.95 10.45 6.37
CA SER A 43 3.55 10.08 7.67
C SER A 43 2.82 10.69 8.86
N LYS A 44 2.03 11.75 8.64
CA LYS A 44 1.30 12.46 9.68
C LYS A 44 -0.01 13.03 9.13
N GLY A 45 -1.05 13.06 9.96
CA GLY A 45 -2.36 13.60 9.61
C GLY A 45 -3.28 12.50 9.08
N SER A 46 -3.82 12.70 7.87
CA SER A 46 -4.67 11.71 7.21
C SER A 46 -3.88 10.49 6.74
N THR A 47 -4.55 9.34 6.58
CA THR A 47 -3.99 8.17 5.90
C THR A 47 -4.13 8.35 4.39
N GLY A 48 -3.04 8.27 3.65
CA GLY A 48 -3.06 8.43 2.20
C GLY A 48 -1.71 8.20 1.55
N ALA A 49 -1.72 8.20 0.22
CA ALA A 49 -0.50 8.20 -0.57
C ALA A 49 -0.71 8.89 -1.91
N VAL A 50 0.36 9.44 -2.47
CA VAL A 50 0.35 10.13 -3.77
C VAL A 50 1.55 9.74 -4.62
N SER A 51 1.38 9.62 -5.92
CA SER A 51 2.44 9.74 -6.91
C SER A 51 2.32 11.08 -7.64
N ASP A 52 3.09 11.25 -8.69
CA ASP A 52 2.94 12.33 -9.68
C ASP A 52 1.66 12.24 -10.52
N GLU A 53 1.07 11.06 -10.64
CA GLU A 53 -0.09 10.81 -11.52
C GLU A 53 -1.38 10.46 -10.79
N ARG A 54 -1.33 10.11 -9.51
CA ARG A 54 -2.51 9.65 -8.77
C ARG A 54 -2.34 9.76 -7.27
N GLY A 55 -3.41 9.60 -6.53
CA GLY A 55 -3.33 9.44 -5.09
C GLY A 55 -4.65 9.08 -4.46
N TRP A 56 -4.60 8.73 -3.19
CA TRP A 56 -5.76 8.38 -2.41
C TRP A 56 -5.64 8.91 -0.99
N VAL A 57 -6.78 9.20 -0.37
CA VAL A 57 -6.90 9.55 1.05
C VAL A 57 -8.07 8.78 1.64
N LEU A 58 -7.81 8.10 2.74
CA LEU A 58 -8.81 7.39 3.52
C LEU A 58 -9.77 8.40 4.17
N LEU A 59 -11.07 8.17 4.04
CA LEU A 59 -12.07 8.91 4.79
C LEU A 59 -12.18 8.36 6.22
N PRO A 60 -12.60 9.18 7.20
CA PRO A 60 -12.87 8.69 8.56
C PRO A 60 -13.85 7.52 8.58
N ASP A 61 -13.74 6.60 9.54
CA ASP A 61 -14.65 5.45 9.65
C ASP A 61 -16.12 5.85 9.80
N SER A 62 -16.39 7.00 10.41
CA SER A 62 -17.73 7.60 10.48
C SER A 62 -18.37 7.88 9.11
N CYS A 63 -17.59 7.84 8.03
CA CYS A 63 -18.05 8.03 6.66
C CYS A 63 -18.41 6.72 5.93
N ARG A 64 -18.06 5.55 6.49
CA ARG A 64 -18.20 4.24 5.82
C ARG A 64 -19.64 4.00 5.32
N ASP A 65 -20.64 4.15 6.19
CA ASP A 65 -22.05 3.90 5.80
C ASP A 65 -22.72 5.07 5.07
N LYS A 66 -22.00 6.18 4.86
CA LYS A 66 -22.55 7.43 4.32
C LYS A 66 -22.07 7.72 2.91
N ILE A 67 -20.87 7.26 2.57
CA ILE A 67 -20.20 7.54 1.31
C ILE A 67 -19.78 6.23 0.66
N GLY A 68 -20.34 5.98 -0.52
CA GLY A 68 -20.01 4.85 -1.38
C GLY A 68 -19.25 5.25 -2.64
N THR A 69 -19.04 4.28 -3.52
CA THR A 69 -18.43 4.53 -4.84
C THR A 69 -19.35 5.41 -5.67
N VAL A 70 -18.81 6.49 -6.24
CA VAL A 70 -19.52 7.38 -7.17
C VAL A 70 -18.88 7.23 -8.56
N TYR A 71 -19.28 6.17 -9.27
CA TYR A 71 -19.00 5.94 -10.71
C TYR A 71 -20.34 5.60 -11.40
N PRO A 72 -20.53 5.93 -12.70
CA PRO A 72 -21.77 6.54 -13.17
C PRO A 72 -22.96 5.58 -13.03
N ALA A 73 -23.95 6.06 -12.25
CA ALA A 73 -25.34 5.60 -12.14
C ALA A 73 -25.79 4.75 -10.94
N ARG A 74 -24.92 4.23 -10.05
CA ARG A 74 -25.39 3.67 -8.75
C ARG A 74 -24.41 3.91 -7.61
N ARG A 75 -24.91 4.42 -6.47
CA ARG A 75 -24.17 4.47 -5.20
C ARG A 75 -24.11 3.04 -4.66
N GLN A 76 -22.91 2.44 -4.66
CA GLN A 76 -22.64 1.21 -3.92
C GLN A 76 -22.08 1.60 -2.56
N LEU A 77 -22.82 1.34 -1.50
CA LEU A 77 -22.31 1.49 -0.13
C LEU A 77 -21.28 0.39 0.14
N PRO A 78 -20.31 0.64 1.03
CA PRO A 78 -19.36 -0.39 1.44
C PRO A 78 -20.04 -1.60 2.03
N GLU A 79 -19.54 -2.78 1.68
CA GLU A 79 -19.82 -4.01 2.41
C GLU A 79 -19.05 -4.02 3.74
N THR A 80 -19.44 -4.92 4.65
CA THR A 80 -18.71 -5.14 5.90
C THR A 80 -17.26 -5.42 5.56
N GLY A 81 -16.37 -4.59 6.08
CA GLY A 81 -14.94 -4.75 5.87
C GLY A 81 -14.35 -4.04 4.64
N GLU A 82 -15.06 -3.07 4.07
CA GLU A 82 -14.51 -2.19 3.04
C GLU A 82 -14.31 -0.76 3.53
N VAL A 83 -13.26 -0.10 3.05
CA VAL A 83 -12.93 1.29 3.37
C VAL A 83 -13.36 2.22 2.25
N THR A 84 -13.74 3.45 2.62
CA THR A 84 -14.05 4.51 1.66
C THR A 84 -12.87 5.45 1.52
N VAL A 85 -12.46 5.71 0.28
CA VAL A 85 -11.35 6.60 -0.05
C VAL A 85 -11.81 7.70 -1.01
N VAL A 86 -11.07 8.81 -1.03
CA VAL A 86 -11.09 9.78 -2.11
C VAL A 86 -9.85 9.56 -2.96
N GLU A 87 -10.05 9.33 -4.24
CA GLU A 87 -8.98 9.12 -5.22
C GLU A 87 -8.85 10.33 -6.15
N ALA A 88 -7.61 10.59 -6.57
CA ALA A 88 -7.28 11.51 -7.64
C ALA A 88 -6.52 10.75 -8.72
N VAL A 89 -6.86 11.01 -9.97
CA VAL A 89 -6.13 10.52 -11.15
C VAL A 89 -5.86 11.69 -12.07
N MET A 90 -4.60 11.90 -12.42
CA MET A 90 -4.18 12.85 -13.44
C MET A 90 -4.50 12.24 -14.81
N ASN A 91 -5.44 12.85 -15.54
CA ASN A 91 -5.76 12.45 -16.92
C ASN A 91 -4.77 13.08 -17.91
N GLN A 92 -4.16 14.21 -17.55
CA GLN A 92 -3.16 14.94 -18.33
C GLN A 92 -2.14 15.61 -17.41
N GLY A 93 -0.86 15.51 -17.77
CA GLY A 93 0.27 16.06 -17.02
C GLY A 93 0.60 15.31 -15.72
N THR A 94 1.57 15.83 -14.99
CA THR A 94 1.98 15.34 -13.66
C THR A 94 1.79 16.43 -12.61
N ALA A 95 1.58 16.04 -11.37
CA ALA A 95 1.43 16.95 -10.24
C ALA A 95 2.63 16.88 -9.29
N ASP A 96 2.97 18.02 -8.68
CA ASP A 96 3.78 18.02 -7.47
C ASP A 96 3.06 17.20 -6.38
N ARG A 97 3.76 16.23 -5.80
CA ARG A 97 3.18 15.27 -4.87
C ARG A 97 2.62 15.95 -3.62
N ALA A 98 3.30 16.98 -3.09
CA ALA A 98 2.83 17.70 -1.91
C ALA A 98 1.59 18.53 -2.22
N ALA A 99 1.51 19.14 -3.40
CA ALA A 99 0.32 19.85 -3.88
C ALA A 99 -0.86 18.89 -4.07
N LEU A 100 -0.63 17.73 -4.70
CA LEU A 100 -1.66 16.70 -4.88
C LEU A 100 -2.18 16.17 -3.54
N ALA A 101 -1.29 15.89 -2.59
CA ALA A 101 -1.65 15.45 -1.24
C ALA A 101 -2.53 16.48 -0.51
N LYS A 102 -2.15 17.75 -0.55
CA LYS A 102 -2.95 18.85 0.05
C LYS A 102 -4.32 18.98 -0.62
N MET A 103 -4.40 18.85 -1.94
CA MET A 103 -5.66 18.89 -2.68
C MET A 103 -6.58 17.74 -2.27
N LEU A 104 -6.05 16.52 -2.22
CA LEU A 104 -6.79 15.32 -1.84
C LEU A 104 -7.33 15.40 -0.41
N VAL A 105 -6.50 15.81 0.56
CA VAL A 105 -6.94 15.97 1.95
C VAL A 105 -8.06 17.01 2.07
N ARG A 106 -7.95 18.15 1.38
CA ARG A 106 -9.03 19.16 1.35
C ARG A 106 -10.31 18.65 0.69
N ALA A 107 -10.19 17.87 -0.39
CA ALA A 107 -11.33 17.24 -1.04
C ALA A 107 -12.02 16.23 -0.10
N ALA A 108 -11.24 15.37 0.56
CA ALA A 108 -11.71 14.41 1.55
C ALA A 108 -12.44 15.10 2.72
N GLN A 109 -11.86 16.17 3.27
CA GLN A 109 -12.50 16.97 4.33
C GLN A 109 -13.84 17.56 3.88
N ARG A 110 -13.90 18.12 2.67
CA ARG A 110 -15.15 18.69 2.13
C ARG A 110 -16.21 17.62 1.93
N ILE A 111 -15.83 16.51 1.30
CA ILE A 111 -16.73 15.37 1.07
C ILE A 111 -17.26 14.82 2.39
N ALA A 112 -16.39 14.66 3.39
CA ALA A 112 -16.80 14.20 4.72
C ALA A 112 -17.69 15.22 5.46
N GLY A 113 -17.41 16.52 5.31
CA GLY A 113 -18.22 17.60 5.87
C GLY A 113 -19.61 17.66 5.26
N ASP A 114 -19.70 17.61 3.93
CA ASP A 114 -20.97 17.62 3.18
C ASP A 114 -21.84 16.38 3.52
N ALA A 115 -21.21 15.24 3.84
CA ALA A 115 -21.89 14.03 4.30
C ALA A 115 -22.16 13.99 5.82
N GLY A 116 -21.75 15.01 6.58
CA GLY A 116 -21.91 15.05 8.04
C GLY A 116 -21.16 13.94 8.76
N CYS A 117 -19.98 13.55 8.25
CA CYS A 117 -19.14 12.47 8.78
C CYS A 117 -17.67 12.88 9.01
N GLY A 118 -17.34 14.16 8.87
CA GLY A 118 -15.98 14.69 9.04
C GLY A 118 -15.46 14.79 10.48
N VAL A 119 -16.18 14.26 11.47
CA VAL A 119 -15.68 14.20 12.85
C VAL A 119 -14.41 13.34 12.89
N GLY A 120 -13.34 13.87 13.51
CA GLY A 120 -12.05 13.18 13.57
C GLY A 120 -11.17 13.31 12.32
N ALA A 121 -11.62 14.00 11.27
CA ALA A 121 -10.77 14.29 10.12
C ALA A 121 -9.63 15.25 10.52
N SER A 122 -8.39 14.88 10.21
CA SER A 122 -7.25 15.78 10.37
C SER A 122 -7.44 17.04 9.51
N THR A 123 -7.19 18.21 10.08
CA THR A 123 -7.18 19.51 9.38
C THR A 123 -5.78 19.93 8.94
N GLU A 124 -4.75 19.21 9.39
CA GLU A 124 -3.36 19.51 9.08
C GLU A 124 -3.02 19.14 7.63
N ALA A 125 -2.07 19.86 7.04
CA ALA A 125 -1.48 19.45 5.77
C ALA A 125 -0.73 18.12 5.98
N PRO A 126 -0.88 17.14 5.06
CA PRO A 126 -0.18 15.88 5.20
C PRO A 126 1.33 16.09 5.04
N GLU A 127 2.10 15.51 5.94
CA GLU A 127 3.52 15.28 5.71
C GLU A 127 3.67 14.03 4.82
N ILE A 128 4.51 14.11 3.80
CA ILE A 128 4.72 13.01 2.84
C ILE A 128 6.14 12.48 2.94
N GLN A 129 6.27 11.17 2.81
CA GLN A 129 7.54 10.48 2.71
C GLN A 129 7.75 10.04 1.27
N ASN A 130 8.64 10.73 0.56
CA ASN A 130 8.93 10.42 -0.83
C ASN A 130 9.69 9.10 -0.98
N PRO A 131 9.49 8.38 -2.08
CA PRO A 131 10.29 7.22 -2.38
C PRO A 131 11.75 7.62 -2.56
N SER A 132 12.62 6.74 -2.11
CA SER A 132 14.05 6.82 -2.41
C SER A 132 14.30 6.65 -3.91
N GLY A 133 15.49 7.04 -4.36
CA GLY A 133 15.98 6.64 -5.67
C GLY A 133 16.19 5.13 -5.74
N LEU A 134 16.12 4.59 -6.96
CA LEU A 134 16.52 3.21 -7.23
C LEU A 134 17.99 3.01 -6.86
N SER A 135 18.29 1.97 -6.10
CA SER A 135 19.66 1.54 -5.79
C SER A 135 19.83 0.06 -6.05
N THR A 136 21.07 -0.41 -6.22
CA THR A 136 21.35 -1.85 -6.28
C THR A 136 20.89 -2.54 -4.99
N THR A 137 20.27 -3.71 -5.14
CA THR A 137 19.85 -4.55 -4.01
C THR A 137 21.04 -5.21 -3.34
N ASP A 138 21.13 -5.08 -2.02
CA ASP A 138 22.05 -5.86 -1.20
C ASP A 138 21.39 -7.20 -0.84
N ALA A 139 22.01 -8.32 -1.23
CA ALA A 139 21.49 -9.66 -0.96
C ALA A 139 21.41 -10.00 0.55
N ALA A 140 22.15 -9.30 1.41
CA ALA A 140 22.09 -9.48 2.86
C ALA A 140 21.11 -8.53 3.57
N ALA A 141 20.64 -7.50 2.87
CA ALA A 141 19.76 -6.45 3.39
C ALA A 141 18.82 -5.96 2.27
N VAL A 142 18.05 -6.89 1.70
CA VAL A 142 17.09 -6.60 0.63
C VAL A 142 16.12 -5.53 1.10
N CYS A 143 15.75 -4.60 0.22
CA CYS A 143 14.92 -3.45 0.56
C CYS A 143 15.51 -2.54 1.65
N ARG A 144 16.84 -2.48 1.75
CA ARG A 144 17.59 -1.83 2.83
C ARG A 144 17.13 -2.26 4.23
N LEU A 145 16.59 -3.47 4.34
CA LEU A 145 16.05 -4.01 5.58
C LEU A 145 17.03 -5.04 6.15
N PRO A 146 17.74 -4.73 7.25
CA PRO A 146 18.77 -5.62 7.78
C PRO A 146 18.24 -7.02 8.10
N GLY A 147 18.89 -8.04 7.52
CA GLY A 147 18.52 -9.44 7.72
C GLY A 147 17.38 -9.93 6.82
N PHE A 148 16.78 -9.08 5.99
CA PHE A 148 15.86 -9.53 4.94
C PHE A 148 16.65 -10.08 3.76
N LYS A 149 16.37 -11.33 3.39
CA LYS A 149 17.04 -12.03 2.29
C LYS A 149 16.00 -12.72 1.41
N LEU A 150 16.20 -12.64 0.10
CA LEU A 150 15.43 -13.48 -0.81
C LEU A 150 15.91 -14.94 -0.67
N PRO A 151 14.99 -15.92 -0.57
CA PRO A 151 15.32 -17.33 -0.71
C PRO A 151 16.07 -17.58 -2.03
N GLN A 152 17.07 -18.47 -2.04
CA GLN A 152 17.85 -18.73 -3.25
C GLN A 152 16.99 -19.27 -4.40
N ASN A 153 15.96 -20.07 -4.09
CA ASN A 153 15.00 -20.58 -5.05
C ASN A 153 13.97 -19.54 -5.52
N ALA A 154 13.96 -18.34 -4.95
CA ALA A 154 13.21 -17.20 -5.50
C ALA A 154 13.96 -16.50 -6.66
N LEU A 155 15.22 -16.89 -6.92
CA LEU A 155 16.04 -16.34 -7.99
C LEU A 155 16.25 -17.41 -9.07
N VAL A 156 15.90 -17.09 -10.31
CA VAL A 156 16.06 -17.96 -11.48
C VAL A 156 17.26 -17.47 -12.29
N LYS A 157 18.30 -18.29 -12.42
CA LYS A 157 19.56 -17.89 -13.06
C LYS A 157 19.33 -17.41 -14.49
N GLY A 158 19.69 -16.16 -14.77
CA GLY A 158 19.57 -15.53 -16.09
C GLY A 158 18.22 -14.85 -16.35
N GLU A 159 17.18 -15.23 -15.61
CA GLU A 159 15.81 -14.74 -15.82
C GLU A 159 15.38 -13.77 -14.73
N ALA A 160 15.74 -14.05 -13.47
CA ALA A 160 15.43 -13.26 -12.30
C ALA A 160 16.54 -13.36 -11.24
N THR A 161 17.33 -12.30 -11.12
CA THR A 161 18.38 -12.12 -10.12
C THR A 161 18.15 -10.81 -9.36
N ALA A 162 18.76 -10.67 -8.18
CA ALA A 162 18.70 -9.40 -7.44
C ALA A 162 19.21 -8.25 -8.34
N GLY A 163 18.36 -7.23 -8.52
CA GLY A 163 18.66 -6.09 -9.39
C GLY A 163 18.68 -4.79 -8.60
N LYS A 164 17.62 -4.01 -8.75
CA LYS A 164 17.46 -2.73 -8.07
C LYS A 164 16.30 -2.76 -7.11
N GLU A 165 16.33 -1.86 -6.15
CA GLU A 165 15.25 -1.66 -5.20
C GLU A 165 14.94 -0.18 -5.02
N GLN A 166 13.68 0.08 -4.71
CA GLN A 166 13.17 1.37 -4.30
C GLN A 166 12.34 1.17 -3.03
N THR A 167 12.60 1.98 -2.02
CA THR A 167 11.83 2.00 -0.78
C THR A 167 11.12 3.33 -0.58
N THR A 168 9.98 3.31 0.10
CA THR A 168 9.22 4.50 0.51
C THR A 168 8.60 4.29 1.88
N GLY A 169 8.25 5.40 2.54
CA GLY A 169 7.76 5.38 3.91
C GLY A 169 8.85 5.08 4.94
N SER A 170 8.44 4.76 6.16
CA SER A 170 9.36 4.43 7.26
C SER A 170 8.74 3.45 8.23
N MET A 171 9.57 2.58 8.83
CA MET A 171 9.19 1.75 9.96
C MET A 171 9.61 2.45 11.28
N PRO A 172 8.77 2.48 12.34
CA PRO A 172 7.43 1.91 12.44
C PRO A 172 6.34 2.89 11.92
N GLY A 173 5.85 2.63 10.71
CA GLY A 173 4.84 3.42 9.98
C GLY A 173 4.44 2.67 8.71
N THR A 174 3.76 3.30 7.75
CA THR A 174 3.56 2.65 6.45
C THR A 174 4.87 2.63 5.68
N TRP A 175 5.23 1.48 5.13
CA TRP A 175 6.46 1.26 4.39
C TRP A 175 6.21 0.32 3.21
N SER A 176 6.88 0.58 2.09
CA SER A 176 6.86 -0.32 0.95
C SER A 176 8.22 -0.36 0.25
N CYS A 177 8.52 -1.51 -0.33
CA CYS A 177 9.66 -1.75 -1.18
C CYS A 177 9.22 -2.41 -2.48
N GLY A 178 9.85 -2.01 -3.58
CA GLY A 178 9.75 -2.65 -4.87
C GLY A 178 11.13 -3.10 -5.31
N LEU A 179 11.25 -4.38 -5.61
CA LEU A 179 12.42 -5.01 -6.20
C LEU A 179 12.19 -5.14 -7.70
N GLU A 180 13.09 -4.57 -8.48
CA GLU A 180 13.22 -4.79 -9.91
C GLU A 180 14.29 -5.86 -10.11
N LEU A 181 13.86 -7.07 -10.47
CA LEU A 181 14.78 -8.18 -10.71
C LEU A 181 15.50 -7.97 -12.04
N SER A 182 16.79 -8.29 -12.05
CA SER A 182 17.60 -8.28 -13.27
C SER A 182 17.49 -9.62 -13.99
N GLY A 183 17.49 -9.58 -15.31
CA GLY A 183 17.35 -10.76 -16.17
C GLY A 183 16.40 -10.50 -17.33
N SER A 184 16.09 -11.52 -18.11
CA SER A 184 15.23 -11.41 -19.30
C SER A 184 13.76 -11.16 -18.99
N ALA A 185 13.27 -11.53 -17.80
CA ALA A 185 11.84 -11.46 -17.48
C ALA A 185 11.35 -10.05 -17.12
N GLY A 186 12.24 -9.16 -16.67
CA GLY A 186 11.83 -7.83 -16.17
C GLY A 186 10.91 -7.88 -14.94
N ALA A 187 10.95 -9.01 -14.22
CA ALA A 187 10.07 -9.32 -13.11
C ALA A 187 10.22 -8.36 -11.92
N LYS A 188 9.11 -8.12 -11.20
CA LYS A 188 9.07 -7.26 -10.02
C LYS A 188 8.43 -7.95 -8.83
N VAL A 189 8.93 -7.64 -7.63
CA VAL A 189 8.35 -8.10 -6.36
C VAL A 189 8.22 -6.91 -5.42
N TRP A 190 7.07 -6.76 -4.80
CA TRP A 190 6.78 -5.72 -3.84
C TRP A 190 6.54 -6.31 -2.45
N PHE A 191 7.06 -5.64 -1.44
CA PHE A 191 6.86 -5.94 -0.03
C PHE A 191 6.32 -4.69 0.66
N SER A 192 5.32 -4.86 1.52
CA SER A 192 4.71 -3.71 2.21
C SER A 192 4.40 -4.05 3.66
N ALA A 193 4.54 -3.06 4.54
CA ALA A 193 4.14 -3.17 5.94
C ALA A 193 3.41 -1.90 6.38
N ALA A 194 2.35 -2.05 7.17
CA ALA A 194 1.58 -0.93 7.68
C ALA A 194 0.91 -1.24 9.03
N PRO A 195 0.93 -0.31 10.00
CA PRO A 195 0.23 -0.49 11.26
C PRO A 195 -1.30 -0.35 11.11
N GLY A 196 -2.01 -0.94 12.07
CA GLY A 196 -3.44 -1.23 12.01
C GLY A 196 -4.38 -0.06 11.78
N ALA A 197 -4.09 1.11 12.34
CA ALA A 197 -4.94 2.30 12.18
C ALA A 197 -5.07 2.78 10.72
N HIS A 198 -4.26 2.26 9.79
CA HIS A 198 -4.25 2.67 8.40
C HIS A 198 -4.78 1.61 7.43
N VAL A 199 -4.84 0.33 7.86
CA VAL A 199 -5.04 -0.84 6.98
C VAL A 199 -5.73 -2.01 7.69
N VAL A 200 -5.59 -2.18 9.01
CA VAL A 200 -5.85 -3.46 9.72
C VAL A 200 -6.84 -3.34 10.87
N ASP A 201 -7.47 -2.19 11.07
CA ASP A 201 -8.47 -2.06 12.14
C ASP A 201 -9.69 -2.93 11.84
N GLU A 202 -10.12 -3.72 12.84
CA GLU A 202 -11.13 -4.81 12.94
C GLU A 202 -11.46 -5.60 11.65
N VAL A 203 -11.73 -4.88 10.57
CA VAL A 203 -11.98 -5.30 9.20
C VAL A 203 -11.06 -6.39 8.64
N LEU A 204 -9.73 -6.19 8.58
CA LEU A 204 -8.85 -7.23 8.00
C LEU A 204 -8.84 -8.50 8.85
N LEU A 205 -9.10 -8.37 10.15
CA LEU A 205 -9.23 -9.51 11.04
C LEU A 205 -10.57 -10.24 10.89
N HIS A 206 -11.57 -9.61 10.27
CA HIS A 206 -12.90 -10.16 9.98
C HIS A 206 -13.04 -10.72 8.56
N ASP A 207 -12.02 -10.61 7.71
CA ASP A 207 -12.03 -11.20 6.37
C ASP A 207 -11.76 -12.71 6.45
N ASP A 208 -12.67 -13.52 5.89
CA ASP A 208 -12.63 -15.00 5.90
C ASP A 208 -11.33 -15.60 5.33
N GLY A 209 -10.52 -14.81 4.60
CA GLY A 209 -9.23 -15.22 4.07
C GLY A 209 -8.13 -15.41 5.12
N PHE A 210 -8.15 -14.67 6.22
CA PHE A 210 -7.09 -14.70 7.24
C PHE A 210 -7.32 -15.83 8.25
N LYS A 211 -6.41 -16.80 8.26
CA LYS A 211 -6.44 -17.94 9.18
C LYS A 211 -5.50 -17.72 10.35
N GLU A 212 -5.95 -18.08 11.55
CA GLU A 212 -5.11 -18.05 12.75
C GLU A 212 -3.94 -19.02 12.64
N ILE A 213 -2.77 -18.59 13.14
CA ILE A 213 -1.59 -19.44 13.26
C ILE A 213 -1.57 -20.04 14.67
N PRO A 214 -1.65 -21.39 14.82
CA PRO A 214 -1.70 -22.04 16.12
C PRO A 214 -0.58 -21.62 17.06
N GLY A 215 -0.94 -21.25 18.29
CA GLY A 215 0.02 -20.85 19.33
C GLY A 215 0.53 -19.41 19.19
N SER A 216 -0.11 -18.56 18.38
CA SER A 216 0.21 -17.15 18.23
C SER A 216 -1.04 -16.29 18.08
N GLU A 217 -0.90 -14.96 18.24
CA GLU A 217 -1.94 -13.99 17.88
C GLU A 217 -1.86 -13.57 16.39
N ALA A 218 -1.03 -14.25 15.59
CA ALA A 218 -0.85 -13.92 14.19
C ALA A 218 -1.89 -14.60 13.29
N LYS A 219 -2.17 -13.98 12.16
CA LYS A 219 -3.02 -14.51 11.09
C LYS A 219 -2.31 -14.44 9.75
N VAL A 220 -2.64 -15.36 8.83
CA VAL A 220 -2.08 -15.42 7.47
C VAL A 220 -3.17 -15.66 6.43
N ASP A 221 -3.06 -14.97 5.29
CA ASP A 221 -3.83 -15.21 4.07
C ASP A 221 -2.86 -15.52 2.92
N TRP A 222 -2.73 -16.81 2.60
CA TRP A 222 -1.85 -17.28 1.53
C TRP A 222 -2.37 -16.93 0.12
N SER A 223 -3.65 -16.60 -0.05
CA SER A 223 -4.17 -16.16 -1.35
C SER A 223 -3.71 -14.74 -1.70
N ARG A 224 -3.42 -13.93 -0.67
CA ARG A 224 -2.91 -12.54 -0.80
C ARG A 224 -1.43 -12.41 -0.50
N ASN A 225 -0.77 -13.50 -0.11
CA ASN A 225 0.58 -13.50 0.46
C ASN A 225 0.72 -12.42 1.55
N ALA A 226 -0.21 -12.43 2.52
CA ALA A 226 -0.29 -11.43 3.56
C ALA A 226 -0.36 -12.06 4.96
N ALA A 227 0.13 -11.34 5.96
CA ALA A 227 0.08 -11.72 7.36
C ALA A 227 -0.26 -10.51 8.23
N VAL A 228 -0.91 -10.77 9.36
CA VAL A 228 -1.19 -9.78 10.40
C VAL A 228 -0.63 -10.28 11.71
N LEU A 229 0.22 -9.48 12.36
CA LEU A 229 0.81 -9.80 13.66
C LEU A 229 0.45 -8.70 14.67
N THR A 230 0.19 -9.07 15.93
CA THR A 230 0.12 -8.13 17.05
C THR A 230 1.53 -7.77 17.52
N CYS A 231 1.89 -6.48 17.44
CA CYS A 231 3.21 -5.94 17.78
C CYS A 231 3.04 -4.76 18.74
N ASP A 232 3.62 -4.81 19.96
CA ASP A 232 3.39 -3.82 21.02
C ASP A 232 1.91 -3.38 21.15
N SER A 233 1.00 -4.36 21.19
CA SER A 233 -0.47 -4.18 21.29
C SER A 233 -1.17 -3.57 20.07
N LYS A 234 -0.50 -3.47 18.92
CA LYS A 234 -1.09 -3.01 17.66
C LYS A 234 -0.93 -4.05 16.57
N ASN A 235 -1.96 -4.24 15.75
CA ASN A 235 -1.83 -5.08 14.57
C ASN A 235 -0.94 -4.40 13.54
N VAL A 236 -0.08 -5.18 12.89
CA VAL A 236 0.73 -4.76 11.75
C VAL A 236 0.47 -5.73 10.62
N TYR A 237 0.09 -5.19 9.47
CA TYR A 237 -0.09 -5.95 8.24
C TYR A 237 1.21 -5.98 7.48
N PHE A 238 1.53 -7.15 6.97
CA PHE A 238 2.66 -7.43 6.09
C PHE A 238 2.11 -8.08 4.84
N SER A 239 2.58 -7.66 3.67
CA SER A 239 2.24 -8.34 2.44
C SER A 239 3.38 -8.38 1.45
N MET A 240 3.23 -9.31 0.52
CA MET A 240 4.04 -9.43 -0.66
C MET A 240 3.13 -9.54 -1.89
N ARG A 241 3.55 -8.94 -3.00
CA ARG A 241 2.96 -9.14 -4.31
C ARG A 241 4.07 -9.25 -5.33
N TRP A 242 3.89 -10.01 -6.40
CA TRP A 242 4.80 -10.03 -7.53
C TRP A 242 4.08 -9.65 -8.82
N SER A 243 4.85 -9.32 -9.85
CA SER A 243 4.32 -9.01 -11.18
C SER A 243 3.93 -10.29 -11.93
N ASP A 244 3.12 -10.15 -12.97
CA ASP A 244 2.72 -11.27 -13.81
C ASP A 244 3.96 -11.92 -14.46
N GLU A 245 4.98 -11.14 -14.82
CA GLU A 245 6.24 -11.65 -15.37
C GLU A 245 7.02 -12.50 -14.35
N TYR A 246 6.88 -12.25 -13.05
CA TYR A 246 7.48 -13.12 -12.04
C TYR A 246 6.66 -14.41 -11.86
N TYR A 247 5.33 -14.31 -11.98
CA TYR A 247 4.45 -15.47 -11.92
C TYR A 247 4.73 -16.43 -13.09
N ASP A 248 4.95 -15.91 -14.28
CA ASP A 248 5.26 -16.68 -15.50
C ASP A 248 6.61 -17.42 -15.44
N LEU A 249 7.49 -17.08 -14.48
CA LEU A 249 8.71 -17.85 -14.20
C LEU A 249 8.44 -19.18 -13.51
N ASP A 250 7.20 -19.42 -13.07
CA ASP A 250 6.77 -20.60 -12.32
C ASP A 250 7.70 -20.90 -11.12
N PRO A 251 7.81 -19.95 -10.16
CA PRO A 251 8.71 -20.10 -9.04
C PRO A 251 8.34 -21.35 -8.23
N ALA A 252 9.37 -22.09 -7.81
CA ALA A 252 9.20 -23.37 -7.13
C ALA A 252 8.23 -23.30 -5.93
N ASP A 253 7.55 -24.42 -5.66
CA ASP A 253 6.64 -24.57 -4.53
C ASP A 253 7.28 -24.08 -3.22
N GLY A 254 6.52 -23.27 -2.48
CA GLY A 254 6.94 -22.71 -1.20
C GLY A 254 7.83 -21.46 -1.27
N VAL A 255 8.24 -21.00 -2.46
CA VAL A 255 8.96 -19.71 -2.63
C VAL A 255 8.16 -18.55 -2.05
N ALA A 256 6.85 -18.52 -2.29
CA ALA A 256 5.96 -17.50 -1.75
C ALA A 256 6.01 -17.44 -0.21
N ARG A 257 5.91 -18.62 0.42
CA ARG A 257 5.96 -18.77 1.88
C ARG A 257 7.30 -18.34 2.44
N ALA A 258 8.39 -18.80 1.82
CA ALA A 258 9.74 -18.48 2.27
C ALA A 258 10.07 -16.98 2.15
N MET A 259 9.64 -16.33 1.06
CA MET A 259 9.80 -14.88 0.90
C MET A 259 9.00 -14.10 1.93
N LEU A 260 7.71 -14.42 2.10
CA LEU A 260 6.86 -13.74 3.06
C LEU A 260 7.37 -13.93 4.50
N GLN A 261 7.76 -15.15 4.87
CA GLN A 261 8.36 -15.44 6.17
C GLN A 261 9.62 -14.61 6.40
N SER A 262 10.57 -14.59 5.44
CA SER A 262 11.80 -13.82 5.60
C SER A 262 11.55 -12.32 5.71
N PHE A 263 10.56 -11.81 4.95
CA PHE A 263 10.14 -10.42 5.06
C PHE A 263 9.55 -10.12 6.43
N VAL A 264 8.61 -10.93 6.92
CA VAL A 264 7.95 -10.77 8.22
C VAL A 264 8.96 -10.86 9.36
N ASP A 265 9.94 -11.77 9.30
CA ASP A 265 10.98 -11.91 10.31
C ASP A 265 11.88 -10.67 10.41
N ALA A 266 12.17 -10.03 9.27
CA ALA A 266 13.04 -8.86 9.22
C ALA A 266 12.28 -7.56 9.54
N ALA A 267 11.11 -7.38 8.93
CA ALA A 267 10.27 -6.19 9.11
C ALA A 267 9.63 -6.19 10.50
N GLY A 268 9.15 -7.35 10.97
CA GLY A 268 8.54 -7.51 12.29
C GLY A 268 9.43 -7.01 13.42
N LYS A 269 10.76 -7.17 13.33
CA LYS A 269 11.71 -6.60 14.30
C LYS A 269 11.64 -5.07 14.38
N GLN A 270 11.46 -4.38 13.25
CA GLN A 270 11.33 -2.92 13.20
C GLN A 270 10.02 -2.44 13.84
N TYR A 271 8.97 -3.26 13.78
CA TYR A 271 7.70 -3.01 14.45
C TYR A 271 7.58 -3.64 15.83
N ARG A 272 8.64 -4.30 16.33
CA ARG A 272 8.68 -5.02 17.62
C ARG A 272 7.63 -6.13 17.74
N CYS A 273 7.39 -6.84 16.64
CA CYS A 273 6.54 -8.00 16.61
C CYS A 273 7.21 -9.21 17.27
N PRO A 274 6.44 -10.15 17.86
CA PRO A 274 6.96 -11.45 18.24
C PRO A 274 7.41 -12.25 17.01
N SER A 275 8.36 -13.17 17.19
CA SER A 275 8.71 -14.13 16.15
C SER A 275 7.58 -15.14 15.96
N VAL A 276 7.18 -15.38 14.72
CA VAL A 276 6.12 -16.33 14.38
C VAL A 276 6.49 -17.11 13.13
N ALA A 277 6.15 -18.39 13.09
CA ALA A 277 6.24 -19.20 11.88
C ALA A 277 4.89 -19.17 11.16
N LEU A 278 4.85 -18.73 9.90
CA LEU A 278 3.62 -18.52 9.14
C LEU A 278 2.98 -19.82 8.63
N SER A 279 3.67 -20.96 8.72
CA SER A 279 3.30 -22.35 8.32
C SER A 279 2.37 -22.50 7.10
#